data_AF-N8R574-F1
#
_entry.id   AF-N8R574-F1
#
_cell.length_a   1.000
_cell.length_b   1.000
_cell.length_c   1.000
_cell.angle_alpha   90.00
_cell.angle_beta   90.00
_cell.angle_gamma   90.00
#
_symmetry.space_group_name_H-M   'P 1'
#
loop_
_entity.id
_entity.type
_entity.pdbx_description
1 polymer ?
#
loop_
_entity_poly.entity_id
_entity_poly.type
_entity_poly.pdbx_seq_one_letter_code
_entity_poly.pdbx_strand_id
1 'polypeptide(L)'
;MTGLIANGNRNNEEVVITSDSFFPGISSKAIREALRFDGSITDQRLIPAIESAIIEVNDQLESLTSKAASLAEISPKTITTKGVEKPITEVLYFRAVAAAVGAELTEKYRAYDTNNNGGQKADDLTPTIDDYRRDLRFAIRDLKKIRRLNVELV
;
A
#
# COMPACT_ATOMS: atom_id res chain seq x y z
N MET A 1 17.39 -29.55 29.26
CA MET A 1 17.55 -28.41 28.34
C MET A 1 16.19 -28.02 27.82
N THR A 2 15.53 -27.07 28.47
CA THR A 2 14.19 -26.62 28.07
C THR A 2 14.39 -25.34 27.26
N GLY A 3 14.31 -25.46 25.94
CA GLY A 3 14.45 -24.32 25.03
C GLY A 3 13.32 -23.33 25.24
N LEU A 4 13.69 -22.07 25.44
CA LEU A 4 12.77 -20.94 25.48
C LEU A 4 12.11 -20.79 24.09
N ILE A 5 10.87 -21.25 23.93
CA ILE A 5 10.08 -20.97 22.73
C ILE A 5 9.41 -19.61 22.92
N ALA A 6 10.07 -18.55 22.45
CA ALA A 6 9.42 -17.25 22.26
C ALA A 6 8.58 -17.31 20.97
N ASN A 7 7.48 -18.07 20.98
CA ASN A 7 6.43 -17.90 19.98
C ASN A 7 5.61 -16.67 20.39
N GLY A 8 6.18 -15.48 20.18
CA GLY A 8 5.38 -14.27 20.10
C GLY A 8 4.31 -14.54 19.05
N ASN A 9 3.05 -14.48 19.47
CA ASN A 9 1.92 -14.84 18.64
C ASN A 9 1.96 -14.00 17.35
N ARG A 10 2.46 -14.58 16.26
CA ARG A 10 2.48 -13.95 14.92
C ARG A 10 1.07 -14.06 14.38
N ASN A 11 0.15 -13.33 15.00
CA ASN A 11 -1.16 -13.08 14.41
C ASN A 11 -0.87 -12.34 13.11
N ASN A 12 -0.98 -13.09 12.01
CA ASN A 12 -1.01 -12.62 10.64
C ASN A 12 -2.41 -12.90 10.09
N GLU A 13 -3.41 -12.68 10.95
CA GLU A 13 -4.80 -12.91 10.60
C GLU A 13 -5.24 -11.81 9.63
N GLU A 14 -6.25 -12.11 8.82
CA GLU A 14 -6.77 -11.10 7.91
C GLU A 14 -7.51 -10.02 8.70
N VAL A 15 -6.97 -8.80 8.64
CA VAL A 15 -7.58 -7.61 9.22
C VAL A 15 -7.97 -6.68 8.09
N VAL A 16 -9.26 -6.36 8.00
CA VAL A 16 -9.78 -5.39 7.03
C VAL A 16 -9.90 -4.04 7.73
N ILE A 17 -9.13 -3.07 7.24
CA ILE A 17 -9.08 -1.71 7.77
C ILE A 17 -10.01 -0.84 6.91
N THR A 18 -10.98 -0.21 7.55
CA THR A 18 -11.96 0.69 6.92
C THR A 18 -11.82 2.09 7.50
N SER A 19 -12.01 3.12 6.66
CA SER A 19 -12.04 4.52 7.08
C SER A 19 -13.47 5.06 6.96
N ASP A 20 -13.71 5.99 6.04
CA ASP A 20 -15.04 6.51 5.73
C ASP A 20 -15.81 5.63 4.74
N SER A 21 -17.13 5.79 4.69
CA SER A 21 -18.01 5.05 3.77
C SER A 21 -17.70 5.28 2.28
N PHE A 22 -16.97 6.35 1.95
CA PHE A 22 -16.60 6.68 0.58
C PHE A 22 -15.49 5.78 0.02
N PHE A 23 -14.55 5.36 0.87
CA PHE A 23 -13.35 4.62 0.48
C PHE A 23 -13.50 3.13 0.78
N PRO A 24 -13.06 2.24 -0.12
CA PRO A 24 -13.16 0.80 0.11
C PRO A 24 -12.21 0.36 1.23
N GLY A 25 -12.60 -0.69 1.95
CA GLY A 25 -11.76 -1.31 2.97
C GLY A 25 -10.52 -1.99 2.37
N ILE A 26 -9.43 -1.99 3.13
CA ILE A 26 -8.15 -2.58 2.73
C ILE A 26 -7.84 -3.78 3.61
N SER A 27 -7.62 -4.95 2.99
CA SER A 27 -7.23 -6.18 3.68
C SER A 27 -5.72 -6.23 3.89
N SER A 28 -5.29 -6.47 5.14
CA SER A 28 -3.88 -6.68 5.51
C SER A 28 -3.26 -7.83 4.71
N LYS A 29 -4.02 -8.91 4.49
CA LYS A 29 -3.61 -10.07 3.71
C LYS A 29 -3.38 -9.70 2.24
N ALA A 30 -4.29 -8.93 1.64
CA ALA A 30 -4.13 -8.48 0.27
C ALA A 30 -2.86 -7.62 0.08
N ILE A 31 -2.55 -6.75 1.04
CA ILE A 31 -1.32 -5.95 1.03
C ILE A 31 -0.07 -6.84 1.13
N ARG A 32 -0.08 -7.84 2.02
CA ARG A 32 1.03 -8.82 2.12
C ARG A 32 1.26 -9.55 0.80
N GLU A 33 0.19 -10.04 0.18
CA GLU A 33 0.26 -10.74 -1.10
C GLU A 33 0.78 -9.83 -2.22
N ALA A 34 0.29 -8.58 -2.28
CA ALA A 34 0.66 -7.61 -3.32
C ALA A 34 2.13 -7.19 -3.22
N LEU A 35 2.62 -6.92 -2.01
CA LEU A 35 4.00 -6.48 -1.75
C LEU A 35 4.98 -7.63 -1.52
N ARG A 36 4.47 -8.87 -1.53
CA ARG A 36 5.21 -10.10 -1.22
C ARG A 36 5.93 -10.04 0.12
N PHE A 37 5.31 -9.39 1.10
CA PHE A 37 5.82 -9.40 2.46
C PHE A 37 5.66 -10.79 3.06
N ASP A 38 6.76 -11.33 3.56
CA ASP A 38 6.78 -12.59 4.28
C ASP A 38 6.24 -12.41 5.72
N GLY A 39 6.31 -13.48 6.51
CA GLY A 39 5.89 -13.47 7.91
C GLY A 39 6.81 -12.66 8.85
N SER A 40 7.86 -12.00 8.34
CA SER A 40 8.78 -11.19 9.16
C SER A 40 8.16 -9.85 9.58
N ILE A 41 7.29 -9.28 8.72
CA ILE A 41 6.50 -8.10 9.06
C ILE A 41 5.28 -8.60 9.83
N THR A 42 5.22 -8.35 11.12
CA THR A 42 4.06 -8.72 11.97
C THR A 42 2.88 -7.77 11.75
N ASP A 43 1.65 -8.19 12.06
CA ASP A 43 0.48 -7.30 11.97
C ASP A 43 0.63 -6.03 12.83
N GLN A 44 1.30 -6.11 13.99
CA GLN A 44 1.64 -4.95 14.83
C GLN A 44 2.45 -3.87 14.10
N ARG A 45 3.13 -4.21 13.00
CA ARG A 45 3.91 -3.28 12.18
C ARG A 45 3.18 -2.94 10.88
N LEU A 46 2.46 -3.90 10.32
CA LEU A 46 1.73 -3.72 9.07
C LEU A 46 0.49 -2.84 9.24
N ILE A 47 -0.31 -3.07 10.29
CA ILE A 47 -1.56 -2.35 10.52
C ILE A 47 -1.33 -0.84 10.62
N PRO A 48 -0.40 -0.33 11.47
CA PRO A 48 -0.15 1.11 11.54
C PRO A 48 0.35 1.72 10.22
N ALA A 49 1.11 0.94 9.42
CA ALA A 49 1.56 1.40 8.11
C ALA A 49 0.40 1.47 7.10
N ILE A 50 -0.57 0.53 7.16
CA ILE A 50 -1.78 0.61 6.35
C ILE A 50 -2.65 1.79 6.78
N GLU A 51 -2.82 2.03 8.09
CA GLU A 51 -3.58 3.18 8.61
C GLU A 51 -2.97 4.51 8.13
N SER A 52 -1.66 4.67 8.29
CA SER A 52 -0.89 5.82 7.81
C SER A 52 -1.05 6.04 6.29
N ALA A 53 -0.92 4.96 5.51
CA ALA A 53 -1.12 5.00 4.06
C ALA A 53 -2.55 5.36 3.65
N ILE A 54 -3.57 4.85 4.35
CA ILE A 54 -4.97 5.20 4.10
C ILE A 54 -5.20 6.69 4.37
N ILE A 55 -4.68 7.23 5.48
CA ILE A 55 -4.78 8.66 5.79
C ILE A 55 -4.14 9.50 4.67
N GLU A 56 -2.91 9.19 4.28
CA GLU A 56 -2.20 9.93 3.22
C GLU A 56 -2.96 9.91 1.89
N VAL A 57 -3.47 8.74 1.49
CA VAL A 57 -4.21 8.58 0.22
C VAL A 57 -5.56 9.29 0.29
N ASN A 58 -6.28 9.17 1.39
CA ASN A 58 -7.59 9.80 1.57
C ASN A 58 -7.49 11.32 1.55
N ASP A 59 -6.52 11.91 2.25
CA ASP A 59 -6.26 13.35 2.25
C ASP A 59 -5.99 13.86 0.83
N GLN A 60 -5.20 13.11 0.06
CA GLN A 60 -4.97 13.46 -1.34
C GLN A 60 -6.23 13.31 -2.20
N LEU A 61 -7.17 12.45 -1.86
CA LEU A 61 -8.40 12.21 -2.64
C LEU A 61 -9.62 12.95 -2.12
N GLU A 62 -9.52 13.75 -1.06
CA GLU A 62 -10.63 14.49 -0.43
C GLU A 62 -11.46 15.28 -1.47
N SER A 63 -10.81 15.91 -2.44
CA SER A 63 -11.48 16.63 -3.54
C SER A 63 -12.45 15.80 -4.42
N LEU A 64 -12.44 14.47 -4.29
CA LEU A 64 -13.33 13.55 -4.99
C LEU A 64 -14.58 13.21 -4.18
N THR A 65 -14.53 13.31 -2.84
CA THR A 65 -15.67 13.00 -1.96
C THR A 65 -16.83 13.96 -2.20
N SER A 66 -16.55 15.21 -2.58
CA SER A 66 -17.58 16.19 -2.93
C SER A 66 -18.20 15.98 -4.32
N LYS A 67 -17.67 15.06 -5.14
CA LYS A 67 -18.07 14.87 -6.55
C LYS A 67 -18.94 13.64 -6.79
N ALA A 68 -18.96 12.70 -5.85
CA ALA A 68 -19.68 11.44 -5.96
C ALA A 68 -20.04 10.91 -4.56
N ALA A 69 -20.99 9.98 -4.45
CA ALA A 69 -21.31 9.37 -3.16
C ALA A 69 -20.33 8.24 -2.79
N SER A 70 -19.68 7.65 -3.78
CA SER A 70 -18.69 6.57 -3.59
C SER A 70 -17.56 6.66 -4.61
N LEU A 71 -16.43 6.02 -4.30
CA LEU A 71 -15.29 5.96 -5.21
C LEU A 71 -15.62 5.23 -6.53
N ALA A 72 -16.53 4.26 -6.51
CA ALA A 72 -16.98 3.50 -7.68
C ALA A 72 -17.74 4.39 -8.69
N GLU A 73 -18.50 5.37 -8.21
CA GLU A 73 -19.29 6.28 -9.07
C GLU A 73 -18.44 7.28 -9.85
N ILE A 74 -17.20 7.53 -9.45
CA ILE A 74 -16.28 8.46 -10.15
C ILE A 74 -16.02 8.00 -11.60
N SER A 75 -16.08 6.70 -11.84
CA SER A 75 -15.86 6.12 -13.16
C SER A 75 -16.70 4.87 -13.35
N PRO A 76 -17.58 4.80 -14.36
CA PRO A 76 -18.39 3.61 -14.62
C PRO A 76 -17.58 2.43 -15.18
N LYS A 77 -16.27 2.61 -15.41
CA LYS A 77 -15.40 1.57 -15.96
C LYS A 77 -15.07 0.52 -14.90
N THR A 78 -15.21 -0.73 -15.30
CA THR A 78 -14.90 -1.90 -14.49
C THR A 78 -13.82 -2.75 -15.16
N ILE A 79 -13.21 -3.65 -14.38
CA ILE A 79 -12.28 -4.67 -14.84
C ILE A 79 -12.68 -6.02 -14.26
N THR A 80 -12.63 -7.06 -15.09
CA THR A 80 -13.01 -8.42 -14.67
C THR A 80 -11.76 -9.27 -14.48
N THR A 81 -11.61 -9.84 -13.29
CA THR A 81 -10.51 -10.77 -12.96
C THR A 81 -11.12 -12.07 -12.44
N LYS A 82 -10.84 -13.20 -13.10
CA LYS A 82 -11.36 -14.53 -12.72
C LYS A 82 -12.89 -14.57 -12.56
N GLY A 83 -13.62 -13.84 -13.41
CA GLY A 83 -15.09 -13.76 -13.35
C GLY A 83 -15.65 -12.81 -12.30
N VAL A 84 -14.81 -12.14 -11.51
CA VAL A 84 -15.22 -11.10 -10.56
C VAL A 84 -14.99 -9.73 -11.18
N GLU A 85 -16.06 -8.95 -11.31
CA GLU A 85 -16.02 -7.57 -11.77
C GLU A 85 -15.68 -6.63 -10.62
N LYS A 86 -14.75 -5.69 -10.86
CA LYS A 86 -14.33 -4.68 -9.90
C LYS A 86 -14.27 -3.30 -10.54
N PRO A 87 -14.71 -2.22 -9.88
CA PRO A 87 -14.49 -0.86 -10.35
C PRO A 87 -12.99 -0.58 -10.51
N ILE A 88 -12.60 0.07 -11.61
CA ILE A 88 -11.19 0.42 -11.84
C ILE A 88 -10.68 1.37 -10.73
N THR A 89 -11.55 2.20 -10.18
CA THR A 89 -11.21 3.13 -9.11
C THR A 89 -10.81 2.42 -7.82
N GLU A 90 -11.48 1.32 -7.45
CA GLU A 90 -11.08 0.50 -6.30
C GLU A 90 -9.71 -0.16 -6.50
N VAL A 91 -9.44 -0.63 -7.72
CA VAL A 91 -8.13 -1.21 -8.07
C VAL A 91 -7.02 -0.16 -7.96
N LEU A 92 -7.26 1.05 -8.46
CA LEU A 92 -6.30 2.15 -8.37
C LEU A 92 -6.10 2.62 -6.91
N TYR A 93 -7.16 2.66 -6.11
CA TYR A 93 -7.07 3.01 -4.70
C TYR A 93 -6.27 1.97 -3.92
N PHE A 94 -6.54 0.68 -4.12
CA PHE A 94 -5.72 -0.38 -3.54
C PHE A 94 -4.25 -0.25 -3.95
N ARG A 95 -3.97 0.04 -5.22
CA ARG A 95 -2.60 0.27 -5.71
C ARG A 95 -1.95 1.46 -5.01
N ALA A 96 -2.66 2.57 -4.82
CA ALA A 96 -2.15 3.74 -4.12
C ALA A 96 -1.76 3.37 -2.67
N VAL A 97 -2.68 2.75 -1.92
CA VAL A 97 -2.42 2.34 -0.53
C VAL A 97 -1.26 1.35 -0.45
N ALA A 98 -1.23 0.32 -1.30
CA ALA A 98 -0.12 -0.64 -1.33
C ALA A 98 1.23 0.02 -1.60
N ALA A 99 1.28 0.98 -2.53
CA ALA A 99 2.51 1.70 -2.83
C ALA A 99 2.96 2.58 -1.64
N ALA A 100 2.03 3.27 -0.96
CA ALA A 100 2.34 4.05 0.24
C ALA A 100 2.86 3.16 1.39
N VAL A 101 2.22 2.01 1.64
CA VAL A 101 2.69 1.02 2.63
C VAL A 101 4.09 0.52 2.28
N GLY A 102 4.33 0.20 1.00
CA GLY A 102 5.64 -0.24 0.51
C GLY A 102 6.72 0.81 0.76
N ALA A 103 6.45 2.08 0.45
CA ALA A 103 7.38 3.18 0.71
C ALA A 103 7.69 3.33 2.21
N GLU A 104 6.66 3.37 3.06
CA GLU A 104 6.81 3.59 4.51
C GLU A 104 7.60 2.47 5.18
N LEU A 105 7.27 1.20 4.88
CA LEU A 105 7.96 0.07 5.48
C LEU A 105 9.41 -0.01 4.96
N THR A 106 9.65 0.17 3.66
CA THR A 106 11.02 0.18 3.13
C THR A 106 11.86 1.30 3.75
N GLU A 107 11.28 2.48 3.97
CA GLU A 107 11.95 3.60 4.66
C GLU A 107 12.30 3.25 6.11
N LYS A 108 11.34 2.72 6.88
CA LYS A 108 11.55 2.30 8.27
C LYS A 108 12.59 1.20 8.40
N TYR A 109 12.52 0.15 7.57
CA TYR A 109 13.41 -1.02 7.68
C TYR A 109 14.81 -0.77 7.16
N ARG A 110 14.99 0.08 6.14
CA ARG A 110 16.32 0.51 5.71
C ARG A 110 17.05 1.25 6.83
N ALA A 111 16.36 2.06 7.62
CA ALA A 111 16.96 2.79 8.74
C ALA A 111 17.44 1.86 9.87
N TYR A 112 16.84 0.67 10.04
CA TYR A 112 17.31 -0.31 11.03
C TYR A 112 18.60 -1.02 10.58
N ASP A 113 18.74 -1.30 9.29
CA ASP A 113 19.91 -2.02 8.74
C ASP A 113 21.18 -1.14 8.72
N THR A 114 21.03 0.18 8.61
CA THR A 114 22.17 1.12 8.64
C THR A 114 22.91 1.19 9.97
N ASN A 115 22.36 0.64 11.05
CA ASN A 115 22.98 0.66 12.38
C ASN A 115 23.81 -0.59 12.71
N ASN A 116 23.83 -1.61 11.83
CA ASN A 116 24.43 -2.90 12.12
C ASN A 116 25.39 -3.36 11.01
N ASN A 117 26.52 -2.64 10.86
CA ASN A 117 27.65 -2.95 9.97
C ASN A 117 27.36 -3.02 8.46
N GLY A 118 28.18 -2.28 7.70
CA GLY A 118 28.02 -2.10 6.28
C GLY A 118 28.17 -3.37 5.45
N GLY A 119 27.35 -3.42 4.40
CA GLY A 119 27.65 -4.13 3.17
C GLY A 119 27.02 -5.51 3.06
N GLN A 120 25.83 -5.56 2.43
CA GLN A 120 25.52 -6.66 1.51
C GLN A 120 24.39 -6.29 0.53
N LYS A 121 24.82 -6.23 -0.75
CA LYS A 121 24.11 -6.53 -2.00
C LYS A 121 22.88 -5.69 -2.38
N ALA A 122 23.19 -4.65 -3.14
CA ALA A 122 22.32 -3.98 -4.10
C ALA A 122 22.04 -4.84 -5.36
N ASP A 123 21.53 -6.06 -5.16
CA ASP A 123 21.05 -6.96 -6.24
C ASP A 123 19.62 -7.48 -5.98
N ASP A 124 18.95 -7.00 -4.93
CA ASP A 124 17.55 -7.34 -4.75
C ASP A 124 16.71 -6.58 -5.77
N LEU A 125 15.95 -7.34 -6.57
CA LEU A 125 14.93 -6.87 -7.49
C LEU A 125 13.72 -6.21 -6.77
N THR A 126 13.92 -5.74 -5.54
CA THR A 126 12.90 -5.09 -4.72
C THR A 126 12.73 -3.64 -5.18
N PRO A 127 11.47 -3.17 -5.33
CA PRO A 127 11.23 -1.77 -5.67
C PRO A 127 11.85 -0.83 -4.64
N THR A 128 12.45 0.25 -5.12
CA THR A 128 12.99 1.29 -4.25
C THR A 128 11.87 2.14 -3.64
N ILE A 129 12.18 2.92 -2.59
CA ILE A 129 11.25 3.89 -2.01
C ILE A 129 10.73 4.85 -3.09
N ASP A 130 11.60 5.28 -4.01
CA ASP A 130 11.23 6.19 -5.09
C ASP A 130 10.30 5.53 -6.12
N ASP A 131 10.47 4.24 -6.39
CA ASP A 131 9.55 3.48 -7.24
C ASP A 131 8.15 3.42 -6.62
N TYR A 132 8.06 3.11 -5.33
CA TYR A 132 6.80 3.11 -4.60
C TYR A 132 6.15 4.49 -4.57
N ARG A 133 6.91 5.54 -4.25
CA ARG A 133 6.39 6.93 -4.26
C ARG A 133 5.96 7.35 -5.67
N ARG A 134 6.63 6.89 -6.73
CA ARG A 134 6.21 7.12 -8.12
C ARG A 134 4.89 6.41 -8.42
N ASP A 135 4.76 5.14 -8.04
CA ASP A 135 3.53 4.36 -8.26
C ASP A 135 2.33 4.93 -7.49
N LEU A 136 2.55 5.39 -6.25
CA LEU A 136 1.56 6.12 -5.46
C LEU A 136 1.07 7.35 -6.22
N ARG A 137 2.00 8.22 -6.67
CA ARG A 137 1.66 9.43 -7.44
C ARG A 137 0.90 9.09 -8.72
N PHE A 138 1.28 8.04 -9.43
CA PHE A 138 0.59 7.62 -10.65
C PHE A 138 -0.84 7.15 -10.36
N ALA A 139 -1.04 6.33 -9.34
CA ALA A 139 -2.35 5.84 -8.95
C ALA A 139 -3.30 6.99 -8.53
N ILE A 140 -2.80 7.94 -7.72
CA ILE A 140 -3.59 9.11 -7.31
C ILE A 140 -3.96 10.00 -8.50
N ARG A 141 -3.03 10.22 -9.43
CA ARG A 141 -3.30 11.03 -10.63
C ARG A 141 -4.33 10.37 -11.54
N ASP A 142 -4.25 9.06 -11.72
CA ASP A 142 -5.23 8.30 -12.49
C ASP A 142 -6.62 8.38 -11.86
N LEU A 143 -6.72 8.26 -10.53
CA LEU A 143 -7.99 8.43 -9.79
C LEU A 143 -8.58 9.83 -9.99
N LYS A 144 -7.74 10.85 -9.95
CA LYS A 144 -8.15 12.24 -10.23
C LYS A 144 -8.37 12.52 -11.72
N LYS A 145 -8.08 11.56 -12.61
CA LYS A 145 -8.09 11.72 -14.08
C LYS A 145 -7.18 12.86 -14.57
N ILE A 146 -6.03 13.05 -13.93
CA ILE A 146 -5.02 14.05 -14.31
C ILE A 146 -3.84 13.33 -14.98
N ARG A 147 -3.27 13.92 -16.04
CA ARG A 147 -2.13 13.37 -16.79
C ARG A 147 -0.96 13.04 -15.85
N ARG A 148 -0.40 11.83 -15.91
CA ARG A 148 0.88 11.51 -15.25
C ARG A 148 2.00 12.38 -15.85
N LEU A 149 2.67 13.18 -15.03
CA LEU A 149 3.81 13.98 -15.48
C LEU A 149 5.08 13.20 -15.15
N ASN A 150 5.87 12.91 -16.17
CA ASN A 150 7.26 12.52 -16.01
C ASN A 150 8.05 13.82 -16.20
N VAL A 151 8.63 14.37 -15.12
CA VAL A 151 9.64 15.41 -15.29
C VAL A 151 10.93 14.65 -15.58
N GLU A 152 11.31 14.58 -16.85
CA GLU A 152 12.70 14.31 -17.19
C GLU A 152 13.47 15.60 -16.88
N LEU A 153 14.40 15.53 -15.92
CA LEU A 153 15.36 16.61 -15.69
C LEU A 153 16.27 16.68 -16.93
N VAL A 154 16.20 17.80 -17.67
CA VAL A 154 17.19 18.19 -18.69
C VAL A 154 18.29 18.98 -18.02
#